data_AF-H6N764-F1
#
_entry.id   AF-H6N764-F1
#
_cell.length_a   1.000
_cell.length_b   1.000
_cell.length_c   1.000
_cell.angle_alpha   90.00
_cell.angle_beta   90.00
_cell.angle_gamma   90.00
#
_symmetry.space_group_name_H-M   'P 1'
#
loop_
_entity.id
_entity.type
_entity.pdbx_description
1 polymer ?
#
loop_
_entity_poly.entity_id
_entity_poly.type
_entity_poly.pdbx_seq_one_letter_code
_entity_poly.pdbx_strand_id
1 'polypeptide(L)'
;MKLKLLGVLSLGVSGTGGWYLFGNIRPKNVEEYLTRSGFKLLSWDSEFSWKAVLEENRDLLQGLLKKSPDIQSIQQWCRDILPREDYEQYANPASLVCVDNLQTIEGKIIQSDGNINALIEGLNNGNKGDKYKVSYVWRKHMSSVLKLISFTPPEKGEGLKEGGEALEKWCKKSLKEKPSDSLLSNVKLLCSPMPFESIEDLIKHNNETNKLASNYETMYEKIKGTDTWTKDPTVLSLGSSGSQQLQKWCERSKSKKFSQEETFSDVYPKFRYRCFNPTFSMAK
;
A
#
# COMPACT_ATOMS: atom_id res chain seq x y z
N MET A 1 37.74 -51.70 30.50
CA MET A 1 37.10 -52.94 30.03
C MET A 1 35.81 -53.16 30.83
N LYS A 2 34.68 -53.28 30.13
CA LYS A 2 33.35 -53.78 30.56
C LYS A 2 32.47 -52.91 31.49
N LEU A 3 31.64 -52.10 30.82
CA LEU A 3 30.17 -52.09 30.86
C LEU A 3 29.49 -53.02 31.90
N LYS A 4 28.63 -52.44 32.75
CA LYS A 4 27.39 -53.09 33.21
C LYS A 4 26.24 -52.08 33.22
N LEU A 5 25.36 -52.23 32.23
CA LEU A 5 23.96 -51.83 32.29
C LEU A 5 23.28 -52.51 33.49
N LEU A 6 22.39 -51.81 34.19
CA LEU A 6 21.02 -52.25 34.50
C LEU A 6 20.35 -51.24 35.44
N GLY A 7 19.15 -50.77 35.06
CA GLY A 7 18.32 -49.91 35.90
C GLY A 7 17.21 -49.21 35.12
N VAL A 8 16.48 -49.97 34.29
CA VAL A 8 15.23 -49.52 33.66
C VAL A 8 14.19 -49.32 34.78
N LEU A 9 13.80 -48.09 35.04
CA LEU A 9 12.63 -47.79 35.86
C LEU A 9 11.38 -48.02 35.00
N SER A 10 10.79 -49.19 35.22
CA SER A 10 9.42 -49.54 34.85
C SER A 10 8.42 -48.61 35.53
N LEU A 11 7.72 -47.79 34.76
CA LEU A 11 6.37 -47.33 35.11
C LEU A 11 5.38 -48.03 34.18
N GLY A 12 5.13 -49.29 34.49
CA GLY A 12 3.89 -49.95 34.13
C GLY A 12 2.81 -49.47 35.09
N VAL A 13 1.98 -48.52 34.66
CA VAL A 13 0.61 -48.40 35.15
C VAL A 13 -0.29 -48.63 33.95
N SER A 14 -0.52 -49.92 33.68
CA SER A 14 -1.75 -50.38 33.05
C SER A 14 -2.90 -50.02 33.98
N GLY A 15 -3.50 -48.86 33.73
CA GLY A 15 -4.71 -48.40 34.39
C GLY A 15 -5.71 -47.98 33.34
N THR A 16 -6.68 -48.86 33.06
CA THR A 16 -7.92 -48.61 32.33
C THR A 16 -8.82 -47.64 33.10
N GLY A 17 -8.30 -46.47 33.45
CA GLY A 17 -8.96 -45.38 34.17
C GLY A 17 -8.66 -43.99 33.59
N GLY A 18 -7.82 -43.91 32.55
CA GLY A 18 -7.45 -42.64 31.91
C GLY A 18 -8.44 -42.12 30.86
N TRP A 19 -9.41 -42.91 30.40
CA TRP A 19 -10.29 -42.47 29.29
C TRP A 19 -11.36 -41.45 29.72
N TYR A 20 -11.72 -41.42 31.00
CA TYR A 20 -12.80 -40.55 31.51
C TYR A 20 -12.36 -39.11 31.83
N LEU A 21 -11.06 -38.82 31.91
CA LEU A 21 -10.56 -37.46 32.17
C LEU A 21 -10.26 -36.65 30.90
N PHE A 22 -10.18 -37.29 29.72
CA PHE A 22 -10.01 -36.60 28.44
C PHE A 22 -11.31 -36.31 27.68
N GLY A 23 -12.46 -36.80 28.17
CA GLY A 23 -13.77 -36.52 27.56
C GLY A 23 -14.17 -35.04 27.59
N ASN A 24 -13.68 -34.29 28.59
CA ASN A 24 -13.91 -32.84 28.71
C ASN A 24 -12.87 -31.97 27.97
N ILE A 25 -11.87 -32.59 27.34
CA ILE A 25 -10.77 -31.88 26.65
C ILE A 25 -11.07 -31.73 25.14
N ARG A 26 -11.91 -32.61 24.57
CA ARG A 26 -12.32 -32.49 23.17
C ARG A 26 -13.34 -31.35 23.01
N PRO A 27 -13.16 -30.47 22.01
CA PRO A 27 -14.17 -29.48 21.67
C PRO A 27 -15.49 -30.15 21.28
N LYS A 28 -16.60 -29.59 21.72
CA LYS A 28 -17.94 -30.12 21.44
C LYS A 28 -18.36 -29.83 20.00
N ASN A 29 -17.89 -28.72 19.43
CA ASN A 29 -18.22 -28.30 18.08
C ASN A 29 -17.09 -27.48 17.45
N VAL A 30 -17.28 -27.13 16.17
CA VAL A 30 -16.34 -26.30 15.40
C VAL A 30 -16.08 -24.96 16.09
N GLU A 31 -17.10 -24.30 16.62
CA GLU A 31 -16.97 -23.02 17.31
C GLU A 31 -16.03 -23.09 18.53
N GLU A 32 -16.24 -24.09 19.40
CA GLU A 32 -15.41 -24.33 20.57
C GLU A 32 -13.98 -24.70 20.16
N TYR A 33 -13.81 -25.46 19.07
CA TYR A 33 -12.48 -25.79 18.55
C TYR A 33 -11.73 -24.53 18.11
N LEU A 34 -12.39 -23.65 17.35
CA LEU A 34 -11.78 -22.42 16.83
C LEU A 34 -11.41 -21.45 17.95
N THR A 35 -12.34 -21.22 18.88
CA THR A 35 -12.12 -20.31 20.01
C THR A 35 -11.02 -20.81 20.95
N ARG A 36 -10.98 -22.12 21.25
CA ARG A 36 -9.88 -22.74 22.02
C ARG A 36 -8.53 -22.69 21.30
N SER A 37 -8.55 -22.65 19.96
CA SER A 37 -7.35 -22.45 19.13
C SER A 37 -6.88 -20.98 19.09
N GLY A 38 -7.56 -20.07 19.79
CA GLY A 38 -7.23 -18.65 19.84
C GLY A 38 -7.83 -17.82 18.71
N PHE A 39 -8.71 -18.40 17.88
CA PHE A 39 -9.41 -17.63 16.85
C PHE A 39 -10.57 -16.84 17.45
N LYS A 40 -10.74 -15.62 16.95
CA LYS A 40 -11.92 -14.80 17.21
C LYS A 40 -12.91 -15.00 16.06
N LEU A 41 -14.16 -15.36 16.37
CA LEU A 41 -15.22 -15.45 15.36
C LEU A 41 -15.48 -14.08 14.73
N LEU A 42 -15.89 -14.07 13.47
CA LEU A 42 -16.32 -12.85 12.80
C LEU A 42 -17.60 -12.31 13.41
N SER A 43 -17.67 -10.99 13.54
CA SER A 43 -18.90 -10.33 13.94
C SER A 43 -19.92 -10.38 12.81
N TRP A 44 -21.14 -10.84 13.10
CA TRP A 44 -22.20 -11.03 12.10
C TRP A 44 -22.63 -9.74 11.39
N ASP A 45 -22.48 -8.60 12.06
CA ASP A 45 -22.80 -7.25 11.59
C ASP A 45 -21.63 -6.55 10.87
N SER A 46 -20.43 -7.13 10.85
CA SER A 46 -19.25 -6.51 10.24
C SER A 46 -19.18 -6.73 8.73
N GLU A 47 -19.90 -5.90 7.97
CA GLU A 47 -19.95 -5.96 6.50
C GLU A 47 -18.55 -6.04 5.86
N PHE A 48 -17.62 -5.18 6.28
CA PHE A 48 -16.27 -5.13 5.72
C PHE A 48 -15.43 -6.37 6.03
N SER A 49 -15.61 -6.98 7.21
CA SER A 49 -14.91 -8.23 7.52
C SER A 49 -15.41 -9.38 6.67
N TRP A 50 -16.73 -9.48 6.44
CA TRP A 50 -17.28 -10.50 5.54
C TRP A 50 -16.86 -10.27 4.09
N LYS A 51 -16.79 -9.02 3.65
CA LYS A 51 -16.26 -8.66 2.34
C LYS A 51 -14.79 -9.05 2.19
N ALA A 52 -13.96 -8.77 3.20
CA ALA A 52 -12.55 -9.15 3.18
C ALA A 52 -12.37 -10.67 3.05
N VAL A 53 -13.16 -11.45 3.80
CA VAL A 53 -13.16 -12.92 3.69
C VAL A 53 -13.58 -13.40 2.31
N LEU A 54 -14.64 -12.82 1.74
CA LEU A 54 -15.13 -13.15 0.40
C LEU A 54 -14.05 -12.95 -0.67
N GLU A 55 -13.36 -11.80 -0.62
CA GLU A 55 -12.31 -11.47 -1.60
C GLU A 55 -11.07 -12.37 -1.45
N GLU A 56 -10.63 -12.61 -0.21
CA GLU A 56 -9.42 -13.42 0.05
C GLU A 56 -9.62 -14.91 -0.22
N ASN A 57 -10.81 -15.45 0.06
CA ASN A 57 -11.09 -16.88 0.03
C ASN A 57 -12.03 -17.30 -1.10
N ARG A 58 -12.11 -16.51 -2.17
CA ARG A 58 -13.11 -16.69 -3.23
C ARG A 58 -13.11 -18.11 -3.83
N ASP A 59 -11.94 -18.67 -4.11
CA ASP A 59 -11.78 -19.99 -4.71
C ASP A 59 -12.22 -21.10 -3.73
N LEU A 60 -11.82 -21.00 -2.47
CA LEU A 60 -12.25 -21.91 -1.41
C LEU A 60 -13.78 -21.88 -1.25
N LEU A 61 -14.35 -20.67 -1.20
CA LEU A 61 -15.79 -20.47 -1.03
C LEU A 61 -16.61 -20.99 -2.21
N GLN A 62 -16.11 -20.86 -3.45
CA GLN A 62 -16.73 -21.49 -4.61
C GLN A 62 -16.79 -23.02 -4.47
N GLY A 63 -15.71 -23.64 -3.98
CA GLY A 63 -15.66 -25.08 -3.72
C GLY A 63 -16.62 -25.51 -2.61
N LEU A 64 -16.69 -24.76 -1.50
CA LEU A 64 -17.54 -25.05 -0.35
C LEU A 64 -19.03 -24.89 -0.67
N LEU A 65 -19.40 -23.80 -1.36
CA LEU A 65 -20.79 -23.44 -1.63
C LEU A 65 -21.33 -24.07 -2.92
N LYS A 66 -20.45 -24.56 -3.82
CA LYS A 66 -20.79 -25.08 -5.16
C LYS A 66 -21.58 -24.09 -6.02
N LYS A 67 -21.43 -22.79 -5.74
CA LYS A 67 -22.07 -21.67 -6.44
C LYS A 67 -21.20 -20.43 -6.32
N SER A 68 -21.55 -19.35 -7.02
CA SER A 68 -20.90 -18.06 -6.83
C SER A 68 -21.08 -17.60 -5.38
N PRO A 69 -19.99 -17.33 -4.64
CA PRO A 69 -20.08 -16.92 -3.25
C PRO A 69 -20.59 -15.49 -3.15
N ASP A 70 -21.43 -15.27 -2.15
CA ASP A 70 -21.91 -13.96 -1.70
C ASP A 70 -21.88 -13.92 -0.17
N ILE A 71 -21.90 -12.73 0.41
CA ILE A 71 -21.77 -12.54 1.87
C ILE A 71 -22.83 -13.32 2.65
N GLN A 72 -24.09 -13.32 2.19
CA GLN A 72 -25.18 -14.01 2.89
C GLN A 72 -24.97 -15.52 2.87
N SER A 73 -24.54 -16.07 1.74
CA SER A 73 -24.23 -17.49 1.60
C SER A 73 -23.06 -17.92 2.49
N ILE A 74 -22.02 -17.09 2.64
CA ILE A 74 -20.89 -17.36 3.56
C ILE A 74 -21.38 -17.34 5.00
N GLN A 75 -22.14 -16.31 5.38
CA GLN A 75 -22.68 -16.19 6.73
C GLN A 75 -23.56 -17.38 7.08
N GLN A 76 -24.45 -17.79 6.16
CA GLN A 76 -25.29 -18.96 6.36
C GLN A 76 -24.47 -20.23 6.53
N TRP A 77 -23.46 -20.45 5.67
CA TRP A 77 -22.56 -21.60 5.80
C TRP A 77 -21.86 -21.61 7.17
N CYS A 78 -21.35 -20.47 7.64
CA CYS A 78 -20.77 -20.38 8.97
C CYS A 78 -21.79 -20.69 10.08
N ARG A 79 -23.03 -20.20 9.98
CA ARG A 79 -24.10 -20.54 10.95
C ARG A 79 -24.40 -22.04 11.00
N ASP A 80 -24.35 -22.70 9.86
CA ASP A 80 -24.66 -24.13 9.74
C ASP A 80 -23.52 -25.03 10.22
N ILE A 81 -22.28 -24.56 10.13
CA ILE A 81 -21.07 -25.35 10.42
C ILE A 81 -20.54 -25.14 11.83
N LEU A 82 -20.57 -23.92 12.38
CA LEU A 82 -20.08 -23.61 13.73
C LEU A 82 -20.65 -24.52 14.83
N PRO A 83 -21.96 -24.87 14.85
CA PRO A 83 -22.53 -25.73 15.90
C PRO A 83 -22.28 -27.22 15.68
N ARG A 84 -21.67 -27.65 14.56
CA ARG A 84 -21.50 -29.07 14.28
C ARG A 84 -20.40 -29.72 15.11
N GLU A 85 -20.63 -30.97 15.52
CA GLU A 85 -19.74 -31.75 16.36
C GLU A 85 -18.57 -32.40 15.60
N ASP A 86 -18.70 -32.57 14.28
CA ASP A 86 -17.69 -33.13 13.37
C ASP A 86 -16.60 -32.10 13.02
N TYR A 87 -16.00 -31.51 14.05
CA TYR A 87 -15.05 -30.41 13.91
C TYR A 87 -13.81 -30.78 13.09
N GLU A 88 -13.38 -32.04 13.06
CA GLU A 88 -12.23 -32.49 12.25
C GLU A 88 -12.44 -32.23 10.75
N GLN A 89 -13.68 -32.33 10.27
CA GLN A 89 -14.01 -32.11 8.86
C GLN A 89 -14.07 -30.63 8.50
N TYR A 90 -14.49 -29.78 9.44
CA TYR A 90 -14.86 -28.40 9.15
C TYR A 90 -13.97 -27.33 9.78
N ALA A 91 -13.14 -27.67 10.75
CA ALA A 91 -12.29 -26.71 11.46
C ALA A 91 -11.36 -25.95 10.53
N ASN A 92 -10.72 -26.63 9.57
CA ASN A 92 -9.79 -25.97 8.64
C ASN A 92 -10.49 -24.92 7.77
N PRO A 93 -11.53 -25.24 6.96
CA PRO A 93 -12.23 -24.21 6.18
C PRO A 93 -12.90 -23.15 7.06
N ALA A 94 -13.46 -23.51 8.22
CA ALA A 94 -14.06 -22.54 9.13
C ALA A 94 -13.04 -21.57 9.75
N SER A 95 -11.78 -22.01 9.98
CA SER A 95 -10.68 -21.16 10.45
C SER A 95 -10.18 -20.13 9.43
N LEU A 96 -10.64 -20.23 8.19
CA LEU A 96 -10.33 -19.28 7.12
C LEU A 96 -11.50 -18.33 6.85
N VAL A 97 -12.75 -18.79 7.00
CA VAL A 97 -13.92 -18.02 6.53
C VAL A 97 -14.92 -17.61 7.62
N CYS A 98 -14.87 -18.18 8.82
CA CYS A 98 -15.79 -17.85 9.93
C CYS A 98 -15.12 -17.08 11.07
N VAL A 99 -13.83 -16.77 10.94
CA VAL A 99 -13.01 -16.13 11.98
C VAL A 99 -12.26 -14.92 11.43
N ASP A 100 -11.89 -13.99 12.30
CA ASP A 100 -11.08 -12.81 11.98
C ASP A 100 -9.61 -13.20 11.83
N ASN A 101 -9.30 -13.95 10.77
CA ASN A 101 -7.99 -14.52 10.48
C ASN A 101 -7.58 -14.32 9.02
N LEU A 102 -7.65 -13.08 8.55
CA LEU A 102 -7.21 -12.73 7.19
C LEU A 102 -5.71 -13.00 7.03
N GLN A 103 -5.37 -13.67 5.93
CA GLN A 103 -4.02 -14.12 5.59
C GLN A 103 -3.27 -13.13 4.70
N THR A 104 -3.93 -12.08 4.22
CA THR A 104 -3.34 -11.10 3.31
C THR A 104 -3.46 -9.67 3.82
N ILE A 105 -2.50 -8.82 3.41
CA ILE A 105 -2.58 -7.36 3.62
C ILE A 105 -3.81 -6.79 2.92
N GLU A 106 -4.11 -7.24 1.70
CA GLU A 106 -5.29 -6.82 0.94
C GLU A 106 -6.58 -7.07 1.73
N GLY A 107 -6.75 -8.29 2.28
CA GLY A 107 -7.85 -8.62 3.16
C GLY A 107 -7.94 -7.65 4.34
N LYS A 108 -6.82 -7.39 5.04
CA LYS A 108 -6.80 -6.46 6.18
C LYS A 108 -7.15 -5.02 5.80
N ILE A 109 -6.78 -4.56 4.61
CA ILE A 109 -7.17 -3.23 4.11
C ILE A 109 -8.65 -3.20 3.79
N ILE A 110 -9.20 -4.24 3.15
CA ILE A 110 -10.64 -4.33 2.87
C ILE A 110 -11.44 -4.38 4.19
N GLN A 111 -10.93 -5.09 5.20
CA GLN A 111 -11.56 -5.14 6.52
C GLN A 111 -11.62 -3.76 7.20
N SER A 112 -10.57 -2.95 7.08
CA SER A 112 -10.52 -1.63 7.73
C SER A 112 -11.20 -0.52 6.92
N ASP A 113 -11.02 -0.54 5.58
CA ASP A 113 -11.34 0.59 4.70
C ASP A 113 -12.49 0.24 3.72
N GLY A 114 -12.98 -1.00 3.74
CA GLY A 114 -14.07 -1.51 2.89
C GLY A 114 -13.66 -1.85 1.45
N ASN A 115 -12.52 -1.35 0.97
CA ASN A 115 -11.94 -1.65 -0.35
C ASN A 115 -10.46 -1.19 -0.41
N ILE A 116 -9.78 -1.46 -1.52
CA ILE A 116 -8.40 -1.00 -1.76
C ILE A 116 -8.31 0.26 -2.62
N ASN A 117 -9.41 0.99 -2.87
CA ASN A 117 -9.44 2.14 -3.79
C ASN A 117 -8.58 3.33 -3.33
N ALA A 118 -8.23 3.37 -2.04
CA ALA A 118 -7.25 4.32 -1.52
C ALA A 118 -5.83 4.06 -2.05
N LEU A 119 -5.54 2.84 -2.51
CA LEU A 119 -4.26 2.46 -3.11
C LEU A 119 -4.30 2.61 -4.63
N ILE A 120 -3.13 2.78 -5.24
CA ILE A 120 -2.96 2.83 -6.71
C ILE A 120 -3.55 1.58 -7.37
N GLU A 121 -3.39 0.40 -6.76
CA GLU A 121 -3.96 -0.85 -7.31
C GLU A 121 -5.49 -0.89 -7.32
N GLY A 122 -6.17 -0.22 -6.38
CA GLY A 122 -7.62 -0.18 -6.34
C GLY A 122 -8.26 0.87 -7.25
N LEU A 123 -7.46 1.71 -7.91
CA LEU A 123 -7.99 2.73 -8.81
C LEU A 123 -8.50 2.09 -10.10
N ASN A 124 -9.78 2.34 -10.41
CA ASN A 124 -10.43 1.93 -11.65
C ASN A 124 -10.24 2.93 -12.80
N ASN A 125 -9.68 4.10 -12.52
CA ASN A 125 -9.47 5.18 -13.47
C ASN A 125 -8.05 5.76 -13.38
N GLY A 126 -7.57 6.28 -14.52
CA GLY A 126 -6.25 6.91 -14.63
C GLY A 126 -5.11 5.94 -14.95
N ASN A 127 -3.94 6.52 -15.23
CA ASN A 127 -2.73 5.75 -15.56
C ASN A 127 -2.00 5.35 -14.26
N LYS A 128 -2.19 4.10 -13.81
CA LYS A 128 -1.50 3.55 -12.63
C LYS A 128 0.02 3.67 -12.72
N GLY A 129 0.59 3.42 -13.91
CA GLY A 129 2.03 3.55 -14.13
C GLY A 129 2.54 4.97 -13.86
N ASP A 130 1.80 5.99 -14.30
CA ASP A 130 2.17 7.38 -13.99
C ASP A 130 2.03 7.69 -12.49
N LYS A 131 1.00 7.17 -11.82
CA LYS A 131 0.84 7.33 -10.36
C LYS A 131 1.98 6.67 -9.58
N TYR A 132 2.50 5.53 -10.05
CA TYR A 132 3.68 4.91 -9.47
C TYR A 132 4.95 5.72 -9.71
N LYS A 133 5.16 6.27 -10.92
CA LYS A 133 6.30 7.17 -11.19
C LYS A 133 6.30 8.38 -10.27
N VAL A 134 5.15 9.07 -10.15
CA VAL A 134 4.99 10.22 -9.25
C VAL A 134 5.24 9.81 -7.80
N SER A 135 4.69 8.67 -7.39
CA SER A 135 4.88 8.15 -6.04
C SER A 135 6.34 7.81 -5.72
N TYR A 136 7.05 7.24 -6.69
CA TYR A 136 8.46 6.91 -6.58
C TYR A 136 9.32 8.18 -6.50
N VAL A 137 9.15 9.14 -7.42
CA VAL A 137 10.06 10.30 -7.50
C VAL A 137 10.05 11.15 -6.24
N TRP A 138 8.92 11.25 -5.56
CA TRP A 138 8.79 11.97 -4.29
C TRP A 138 9.36 11.22 -3.10
N ARG A 139 9.52 9.90 -3.20
CA ARG A 139 9.99 9.03 -2.11
C ARG A 139 11.41 8.49 -2.35
N LYS A 140 11.99 8.71 -3.54
CA LYS A 140 13.32 8.19 -3.93
C LYS A 140 14.47 8.68 -3.03
N HIS A 141 14.27 9.77 -2.29
CA HIS A 141 15.26 10.30 -1.35
C HIS A 141 15.27 9.57 0.00
N MET A 142 14.30 8.68 0.23
CA MET A 142 14.22 7.85 1.44
C MET A 142 14.95 6.53 1.18
N SER A 143 16.14 6.35 1.77
CA SER A 143 16.95 5.14 1.61
C SER A 143 16.21 3.86 2.04
N SER A 144 15.34 3.96 3.04
CA SER A 144 14.47 2.87 3.48
C SER A 144 13.49 2.43 2.40
N VAL A 145 12.90 3.37 1.65
CA VAL A 145 11.98 3.07 0.53
C VAL A 145 12.72 2.37 -0.60
N LEU A 146 13.88 2.89 -0.99
CA LEU A 146 14.72 2.28 -2.03
C LEU A 146 15.10 0.83 -1.67
N LYS A 147 15.47 0.59 -0.41
CA LYS A 147 15.77 -0.76 0.09
C LYS A 147 14.54 -1.67 0.05
N LEU A 148 13.36 -1.18 0.44
CA LEU A 148 12.11 -1.95 0.42
C LEU A 148 11.75 -2.41 -0.99
N ILE A 149 11.81 -1.50 -1.97
CA ILE A 149 11.49 -1.81 -3.37
C ILE A 149 12.66 -2.50 -4.11
N SER A 150 13.78 -2.74 -3.42
CA SER A 150 14.99 -3.36 -3.97
C SER A 150 15.51 -2.66 -5.22
N PHE A 151 15.49 -1.32 -5.22
CA PHE A 151 15.90 -0.50 -6.35
C PHE A 151 16.97 0.51 -5.95
N THR A 152 17.97 0.66 -6.81
CA THR A 152 19.00 1.70 -6.68
C THR A 152 18.84 2.67 -7.86
N PRO A 153 18.55 3.96 -7.60
CA PRO A 153 18.44 4.95 -8.66
C PRO A 153 19.75 5.08 -9.47
N PRO A 154 19.66 5.41 -10.76
CA PRO A 154 20.85 5.66 -11.58
C PRO A 154 21.61 6.89 -11.10
N GLU A 155 22.92 6.96 -11.40
CA GLU A 155 23.76 8.14 -11.08
C GLU A 155 23.29 9.41 -11.80
N LYS A 156 22.66 9.25 -12.98
CA LYS A 156 22.11 10.34 -13.79
C LYS A 156 20.64 10.07 -14.07
N GLY A 157 19.82 11.12 -13.95
CA GLY A 157 18.37 11.06 -14.19
C GLY A 157 17.58 10.66 -12.95
N GLU A 158 16.26 10.59 -13.09
CA GLU A 158 15.38 10.26 -11.97
C GLU A 158 15.13 8.75 -11.85
N GLY A 159 15.31 8.00 -12.94
CA GLY A 159 15.01 6.57 -13.02
C GLY A 159 13.52 6.31 -12.82
N LEU A 160 12.64 7.17 -13.37
CA LEU A 160 11.21 7.15 -13.10
C LEU A 160 10.57 5.83 -13.50
N LYS A 161 10.94 5.33 -14.68
CA LYS A 161 10.33 4.14 -15.26
C LYS A 161 10.63 2.93 -14.40
N GLU A 162 11.92 2.64 -14.19
CA GLU A 162 12.38 1.46 -13.46
C GLU A 162 12.01 1.56 -11.96
N GLY A 163 12.13 2.76 -11.37
CA GLY A 163 11.75 3.00 -9.97
C GLY A 163 10.25 2.90 -9.74
N GLY A 164 9.44 3.40 -10.69
CA GLY A 164 7.99 3.24 -10.68
C GLY A 164 7.56 1.78 -10.81
N GLU A 165 8.16 1.03 -11.75
CA GLU A 165 7.92 -0.40 -11.93
C GLU A 165 8.34 -1.23 -10.71
N ALA A 166 9.47 -0.88 -10.07
CA ALA A 166 9.92 -1.53 -8.84
C ALA A 166 8.95 -1.30 -7.68
N LEU A 167 8.45 -0.07 -7.51
CA LEU A 167 7.44 0.26 -6.51
C LEU A 167 6.11 -0.47 -6.80
N GLU A 168 5.66 -0.50 -8.05
CA GLU A 168 4.46 -1.23 -8.46
C GLU A 168 4.56 -2.73 -8.12
N LYS A 169 5.69 -3.35 -8.48
CA LYS A 169 5.94 -4.76 -8.19
C LYS A 169 5.94 -5.03 -6.69
N TRP A 170 6.56 -4.15 -5.90
CA TRP A 170 6.58 -4.26 -4.45
C TRP A 170 5.17 -4.15 -3.85
N CYS A 171 4.36 -3.18 -4.31
CA CYS A 171 2.98 -3.00 -3.87
C CYS A 171 2.12 -4.22 -4.16
N LYS A 172 2.15 -4.74 -5.40
CA LYS A 172 1.39 -5.93 -5.81
C LYS A 172 1.79 -7.18 -5.03
N LYS A 173 3.09 -7.34 -4.75
CA LYS A 173 3.60 -8.45 -3.94
C LYS A 173 3.12 -8.34 -2.49
N SER A 174 3.28 -7.16 -1.91
CA SER A 174 2.99 -6.89 -0.49
C SER A 174 1.50 -7.09 -0.15
N LEU A 175 0.59 -6.78 -1.07
CA LEU A 175 -0.84 -7.00 -0.89
C LEU A 175 -1.19 -8.48 -0.61
N LYS A 176 -0.41 -9.41 -1.15
CA LYS A 176 -0.61 -10.86 -1.02
C LYS A 176 0.20 -11.50 0.13
N GLU A 177 1.03 -10.71 0.82
CA GLU A 177 1.84 -11.22 1.91
C GLU A 177 1.05 -11.29 3.23
N LYS A 178 1.56 -12.11 4.16
CA LYS A 178 0.96 -12.23 5.49
C LYS A 178 0.92 -10.89 6.21
N PRO A 179 -0.19 -10.55 6.88
CA PRO A 179 -0.31 -9.24 7.50
C PRO A 179 0.64 -9.08 8.67
N SER A 180 1.29 -7.92 8.70
CA SER A 180 1.98 -7.37 9.88
C SER A 180 1.72 -5.88 9.92
N ASP A 181 1.66 -5.29 11.11
CA ASP A 181 1.32 -3.86 11.27
C ASP A 181 2.29 -2.94 10.51
N SER A 182 3.57 -3.31 10.48
CA SER A 182 4.58 -2.58 9.72
C SER A 182 4.35 -2.69 8.22
N LEU A 183 4.03 -3.87 7.70
CA LEU A 183 3.79 -4.06 6.28
C LEU A 183 2.50 -3.34 5.85
N LEU A 184 1.44 -3.43 6.66
CA LEU A 184 0.18 -2.75 6.41
C LEU A 184 0.39 -1.23 6.33
N SER A 185 1.12 -0.67 7.29
CA SER A 185 1.45 0.76 7.31
C SER A 185 2.32 1.16 6.11
N ASN A 186 3.31 0.35 5.74
CA ASN A 186 4.14 0.61 4.57
C ASN A 186 3.33 0.55 3.26
N VAL A 187 2.42 -0.42 3.11
CA VAL A 187 1.54 -0.50 1.93
C VAL A 187 0.62 0.71 1.86
N LYS A 188 -0.05 1.09 2.96
CA LYS A 188 -0.90 2.29 2.98
C LYS A 188 -0.11 3.56 2.67
N LEU A 189 1.13 3.68 3.13
CA LEU A 189 1.95 4.86 2.90
C LEU A 189 2.53 4.93 1.47
N LEU A 190 3.05 3.83 0.96
CA LEU A 190 3.85 3.79 -0.27
C LEU A 190 3.02 3.49 -1.52
N CYS A 191 1.94 2.71 -1.37
CA CYS A 191 1.08 2.31 -2.48
C CYS A 191 -0.13 3.23 -2.66
N SER A 192 -0.29 4.25 -1.82
CA SER A 192 -1.29 5.30 -2.02
C SER A 192 -0.79 6.33 -3.04
N PRO A 193 -1.67 6.79 -3.96
CA PRO A 193 -1.30 7.78 -4.94
C PRO A 193 -0.97 9.11 -4.27
N MET A 194 -0.03 9.86 -4.85
CA MET A 194 0.15 11.26 -4.46
C MET A 194 -1.12 12.06 -4.82
N PRO A 195 -1.50 13.08 -4.01
CA PRO A 195 -2.69 13.88 -4.25
C PRO A 195 -2.54 14.90 -5.38
N PHE A 196 -1.42 14.86 -6.11
CA PHE A 196 -1.08 15.74 -7.22
C PHE A 196 -0.31 14.96 -8.29
N GLU A 197 -0.46 15.36 -9.55
CA GLU A 197 0.26 14.74 -10.68
C GLU A 197 1.16 15.73 -11.42
N SER A 198 0.84 17.02 -11.34
CA SER A 198 1.58 18.10 -12.00
C SER A 198 2.07 19.17 -11.02
N ILE A 199 2.94 20.05 -11.49
CA ILE A 199 3.39 21.23 -10.74
C ILE A 199 2.18 22.09 -10.34
N GLU A 200 1.21 22.28 -11.23
CA GLU A 200 -0.03 22.99 -10.93
C GLU A 200 -0.81 22.35 -9.78
N ASP A 201 -1.00 21.03 -9.84
CA ASP A 201 -1.78 20.30 -8.83
C ASP A 201 -1.10 20.39 -7.46
N LEU A 202 0.22 20.29 -7.42
CA LEU A 202 1.00 20.42 -6.20
C LEU A 202 0.84 21.82 -5.56
N ILE A 203 0.85 22.88 -6.38
CA ILE A 203 0.67 24.25 -5.90
C ILE A 203 -0.73 24.45 -5.33
N LYS A 204 -1.75 23.92 -6.01
CA LYS A 204 -3.14 23.95 -5.54
C LYS A 204 -3.29 23.17 -4.24
N HIS A 205 -2.74 21.95 -4.19
CA HIS A 205 -2.74 21.09 -3.01
C HIS A 205 -2.08 21.76 -1.80
N ASN A 206 -0.98 22.48 -2.01
CA ASN A 206 -0.26 23.18 -0.93
C ASN A 206 -0.83 24.58 -0.61
N ASN A 207 -1.91 25.00 -1.26
CA ASN A 207 -2.49 26.36 -1.14
C ASN A 207 -1.47 27.48 -1.44
N GLU A 208 -0.62 27.28 -2.45
CA GLU A 208 0.47 28.21 -2.80
C GLU A 208 0.19 29.07 -4.05
N THR A 209 -1.04 29.05 -4.56
CA THR A 209 -1.42 29.79 -5.79
C THR A 209 -1.16 31.30 -5.66
N ASN A 210 -1.35 31.87 -4.48
CA ASN A 210 -1.08 33.29 -4.18
C ASN A 210 0.41 33.64 -4.11
N LYS A 211 1.30 32.64 -4.01
CA LYS A 211 2.74 32.84 -4.02
C LYS A 211 3.30 32.96 -5.45
N LEU A 212 2.49 32.69 -6.48
CA LEU A 212 2.91 32.82 -7.87
C LEU A 212 3.12 34.28 -8.27
N ALA A 213 4.10 34.49 -9.14
CA ALA A 213 4.45 35.79 -9.67
C ALA A 213 3.30 36.41 -10.45
N SER A 214 2.93 37.64 -10.08
CA SER A 214 2.03 38.49 -10.87
C SER A 214 2.77 39.57 -11.64
N ASN A 215 4.01 39.89 -11.24
CA ASN A 215 4.90 40.84 -11.93
C ASN A 215 6.17 40.15 -12.41
N TYR A 216 6.16 39.73 -13.67
CA TYR A 216 7.28 39.02 -14.30
C TYR A 216 8.46 39.93 -14.65
N GLU A 217 8.28 41.25 -14.73
CA GLU A 217 9.37 42.20 -15.00
C GLU A 217 10.40 42.19 -13.87
N THR A 218 9.91 42.32 -12.64
CA THR A 218 10.78 42.33 -11.45
C THR A 218 11.46 40.98 -11.23
N MET A 219 10.80 39.88 -11.57
CA MET A 219 11.41 38.55 -11.48
C MET A 219 12.47 38.35 -12.56
N TYR A 220 12.16 38.73 -13.79
CA TYR A 220 13.10 38.62 -14.91
C TYR A 220 14.40 39.38 -14.63
N GLU A 221 14.30 40.63 -14.16
CA GLU A 221 15.47 41.46 -13.83
C GLU A 221 16.39 40.80 -12.80
N LYS A 222 15.85 40.01 -11.86
CA LYS A 222 16.63 39.27 -10.86
C LYS A 222 17.35 38.05 -11.44
N ILE A 223 16.73 37.37 -12.41
CA ILE A 223 17.22 36.07 -12.89
C ILE A 223 17.97 36.16 -14.23
N LYS A 224 17.83 37.26 -14.98
CA LYS A 224 18.32 37.40 -16.36
C LYS A 224 19.82 37.13 -16.54
N GLY A 225 20.63 37.39 -15.51
CA GLY A 225 22.07 37.14 -15.50
C GLY A 225 22.49 35.79 -14.91
N THR A 226 21.56 34.98 -14.42
CA THR A 226 21.89 33.69 -13.79
C THR A 226 22.14 32.61 -14.83
N ASP A 227 23.06 31.70 -14.54
CA ASP A 227 23.30 30.50 -15.37
C ASP A 227 22.03 29.66 -15.54
N THR A 228 21.19 29.61 -14.51
CA THR A 228 19.91 28.91 -14.59
C THR A 228 19.00 29.51 -15.66
N TRP A 229 19.15 30.78 -16.02
CA TRP A 229 18.34 31.42 -17.07
C TRP A 229 19.06 31.47 -18.41
N THR A 230 20.34 31.88 -18.44
CA THR A 230 21.11 32.13 -19.67
C THR A 230 21.53 30.86 -20.38
N LYS A 231 21.71 29.75 -19.64
CA LYS A 231 22.16 28.46 -20.19
C LYS A 231 21.02 27.44 -20.33
N ASP A 232 19.76 27.85 -20.10
CA ASP A 232 18.61 26.94 -20.19
C ASP A 232 18.08 26.83 -21.64
N PRO A 233 18.25 25.69 -22.31
CA PRO A 233 17.81 25.52 -23.69
C PRO A 233 16.28 25.61 -23.84
N THR A 234 15.52 25.31 -22.77
CA THR A 234 14.06 25.39 -22.80
C THR A 234 13.59 26.84 -22.87
N VAL A 235 14.32 27.77 -22.25
CA VAL A 235 14.06 29.22 -22.32
C VAL A 235 14.38 29.72 -23.72
N LEU A 236 15.56 29.38 -24.25
CA LEU A 236 16.02 29.82 -25.58
C LEU A 236 15.05 29.43 -26.71
N SER A 237 14.28 28.35 -26.55
CA SER A 237 13.30 27.88 -27.54
C SER A 237 11.98 28.67 -27.62
N LEU A 238 11.71 29.62 -26.70
CA LEU A 238 10.39 30.25 -26.55
C LEU A 238 10.11 31.46 -27.46
N GLY A 239 11.05 31.84 -28.35
CA GLY A 239 10.84 32.86 -29.39
C GLY A 239 10.38 34.24 -28.89
N SER A 240 10.59 34.54 -27.61
CA SER A 240 10.23 35.80 -26.93
C SER A 240 11.42 36.28 -26.11
N SER A 241 11.43 37.56 -25.73
CA SER A 241 12.50 38.14 -24.92
C SER A 241 11.95 38.68 -23.60
N GLY A 242 12.85 38.91 -22.64
CA GLY A 242 12.51 39.62 -21.42
C GLY A 242 11.55 38.87 -20.50
N SER A 243 10.71 39.64 -19.81
CA SER A 243 9.68 39.15 -18.88
C SER A 243 8.58 38.33 -19.56
N GLN A 244 8.27 38.57 -20.83
CA GLN A 244 7.29 37.79 -21.58
C GLN A 244 7.78 36.34 -21.80
N GLN A 245 9.08 36.16 -22.02
CA GLN A 245 9.69 34.83 -22.13
C GLN A 245 9.58 34.07 -20.81
N LEU A 246 9.80 34.76 -19.68
CA LEU A 246 9.63 34.20 -18.35
C LEU A 246 8.18 33.79 -18.08
N GLN A 247 7.22 34.65 -18.38
CA GLN A 247 5.80 34.33 -18.22
C GLN A 247 5.43 33.05 -18.99
N LYS A 248 5.79 32.97 -20.29
CA LYS A 248 5.52 31.78 -21.11
C LYS A 248 6.19 30.53 -20.55
N TRP A 249 7.42 30.66 -20.06
CA TRP A 249 8.14 29.54 -19.46
C TRP A 249 7.44 29.04 -18.20
N CYS A 250 6.98 29.95 -17.33
CA CYS A 250 6.21 29.61 -16.14
C CYS A 250 4.89 28.93 -16.49
N GLU A 251 4.10 29.48 -17.40
CA GLU A 251 2.83 28.89 -17.84
C GLU A 251 3.01 27.48 -18.41
N ARG A 252 4.02 27.29 -19.27
CA ARG A 252 4.33 25.96 -19.85
C ARG A 252 4.79 24.96 -18.79
N SER A 253 5.70 25.38 -17.91
CA SER A 253 6.27 24.52 -16.88
C SER A 253 5.24 24.11 -15.84
N LYS A 254 4.30 24.99 -15.50
CA LYS A 254 3.22 24.72 -14.54
C LYS A 254 2.39 23.48 -14.92
N SER A 255 2.20 23.23 -16.21
CA SER A 255 1.46 22.06 -16.72
C SER A 255 2.24 20.73 -16.73
N LYS A 256 3.55 20.77 -16.43
CA LYS A 256 4.41 19.58 -16.48
C LYS A 256 4.03 18.58 -15.38
N LYS A 257 3.97 17.31 -15.76
CA LYS A 257 3.65 16.19 -14.87
C LYS A 257 4.89 15.63 -14.21
N PHE A 258 4.81 15.28 -12.94
CA PHE A 258 5.90 14.61 -12.21
C PHE A 258 6.16 13.17 -12.68
N SER A 259 5.32 12.63 -13.57
CA SER A 259 5.59 11.37 -14.28
C SER A 259 6.51 11.52 -15.49
N GLN A 260 6.86 12.76 -15.87
CA GLN A 260 7.82 13.08 -16.94
C GLN A 260 9.20 13.30 -16.35
N GLU A 261 10.22 12.67 -16.95
CA GLU A 261 11.62 12.82 -16.54
C GLU A 261 12.04 14.28 -16.42
N GLU A 262 12.94 14.53 -15.48
CA GLU A 262 13.50 15.84 -15.13
C GLU A 262 12.49 16.87 -14.58
N THR A 263 11.19 16.54 -14.53
CA THR A 263 10.19 17.48 -14.02
C THR A 263 10.42 17.75 -12.53
N PHE A 264 10.75 16.72 -11.76
CA PHE A 264 10.97 16.85 -10.33
C PHE A 264 12.36 17.43 -10.01
N SER A 265 13.43 16.94 -10.66
CA SER A 265 14.81 17.30 -10.33
C SER A 265 15.29 18.59 -10.99
N ASP A 266 14.73 18.98 -12.15
CA ASP A 266 15.18 20.15 -12.90
C ASP A 266 14.08 21.22 -13.03
N VAL A 267 12.94 20.88 -13.66
CA VAL A 267 11.91 21.86 -14.00
C VAL A 267 11.27 22.46 -12.75
N TYR A 268 10.90 21.64 -11.76
CA TYR A 268 10.19 22.11 -10.57
C TYR A 268 11.03 23.05 -9.67
N PRO A 269 12.31 22.75 -9.35
CA PRO A 269 13.17 23.69 -8.62
C PRO A 269 13.34 25.02 -9.36
N LYS A 270 13.56 24.97 -10.69
CA LYS A 270 13.61 26.18 -11.54
C LYS A 270 12.27 26.93 -11.50
N PHE A 271 11.15 26.22 -11.54
CA PHE A 271 9.81 26.81 -11.46
C PHE A 271 9.59 27.55 -10.14
N ARG A 272 9.95 26.92 -9.02
CA ARG A 272 9.93 27.57 -7.70
C ARG A 272 10.79 28.83 -7.68
N TYR A 273 12.01 28.76 -8.22
CA TYR A 273 12.91 29.92 -8.23
C TYR A 273 12.44 31.07 -9.13
N ARG A 274 11.92 30.75 -10.32
CA ARG A 274 11.62 31.72 -11.38
C ARG A 274 10.19 32.27 -11.35
N CYS A 275 9.25 31.53 -10.75
CA CYS A 275 7.81 31.82 -10.86
C CYS A 275 7.14 32.10 -9.51
N PHE A 276 7.87 32.05 -8.39
CA PHE A 276 7.34 32.41 -7.07
C PHE A 276 7.83 33.78 -6.61
N ASN A 277 6.94 34.51 -5.96
CA ASN A 277 7.27 35.77 -5.31
C ASN A 277 8.22 35.54 -4.13
N PRO A 278 9.41 36.18 -4.11
CA PRO A 278 10.40 35.96 -3.07
C PRO A 278 9.97 36.45 -1.68
N THR A 279 9.00 37.38 -1.60
CA THR A 279 8.43 37.88 -0.34
C THR A 279 7.73 36.80 0.49
N PHE A 280 7.34 35.67 -0.12
CA PHE A 280 6.73 34.53 0.59
C PHE A 280 7.71 33.36 0.82
N SER A 281 8.98 33.49 0.42
CA SER A 281 10.00 32.44 0.57
C SER A 281 10.79 32.52 1.89
N MET A 282 10.52 33.51 2.74
CA MET A 282 11.17 33.70 4.05
C MET A 282 10.22 33.49 5.25
N ALA A 283 9.18 32.68 5.11
CA ALA A 283 8.50 32.13 6.28
C ALA A 283 9.11 30.75 6.56
N LYS A 284 9.92 30.68 7.63
CA LYS A 284 10.50 29.45 8.20
C LYS A 284 9.42 28.43 8.54
#